data_AF-A0A352J0D0-F1
#
_entry.id   AF-A0A352J0D0-F1
#
_cell.length_a   1.000
_cell.length_b   1.000
_cell.length_c   1.000
_cell.angle_alpha   90.00
_cell.angle_beta   90.00
_cell.angle_gamma   90.00
#
_symmetry.space_group_name_H-M   'P 1'
#
loop_
_entity.id
_entity.type
_entity.pdbx_description
1 polymer ?
#
loop_
_entity_poly.entity_id
_entity_poly.type
_entity_poly.pdbx_seq_one_letter_code
_entity_poly.pdbx_strand_id
1 'polypeptide(L)'
;ETRQQYTWRDIFGLALKHKPRLVRANLLAIMATVMSVPVPLLLPVLVDEVLLDEPGPVLPVMDSFLPGSWETPVVYIGLMVVVAFLLRVAALSFNVLQSREFSKVSKDVVFRIRSRLLGRLQRVAMSEYETRGSGGISSHFITDLDTVDQFLGTTISRFLVASLTVLGTAGVLLWVHWELGLLILLFNPLVIFATILIGKRVKE
;
A
#
# COMPACT_ATOMS: atom_id res chain seq x y z
N GLU A 1 -6.75 -8.31 41.16
CA GLU A 1 -7.10 -8.66 39.77
C GLU A 1 -6.11 -8.01 38.82
N THR A 2 -5.42 -8.81 38.00
CA THR A 2 -4.37 -8.37 37.09
C THR A 2 -4.98 -7.59 35.91
N ARG A 3 -4.70 -6.27 35.85
CA ARG A 3 -4.95 -5.42 34.67
C ARG A 3 -4.27 -6.05 33.44
N GLN A 4 -5.00 -6.81 32.63
CA GLN A 4 -4.51 -7.24 31.32
C GLN A 4 -4.46 -6.01 30.41
N GLN A 5 -3.31 -5.34 30.39
CA GLN A 5 -2.96 -4.39 29.35
C GLN A 5 -2.83 -5.20 28.05
N TYR A 6 -3.74 -4.98 27.09
CA TYR A 6 -3.59 -5.54 25.75
C TYR A 6 -2.29 -5.00 25.15
N THR A 7 -1.31 -5.88 24.98
CA THR A 7 -0.01 -5.48 24.44
C THR A 7 -0.10 -5.49 22.91
N TRP A 8 0.62 -4.60 22.22
CA TRP A 8 0.70 -4.54 20.75
C TRP A 8 0.94 -5.91 20.09
N ARG A 9 1.66 -6.80 20.78
CA ARG A 9 1.92 -8.19 20.40
C ARG A 9 0.65 -9.06 20.35
N ASP A 10 -0.33 -8.82 21.21
CA ASP A 10 -1.59 -9.58 21.25
C ASP A 10 -2.50 -9.20 20.08
N ILE A 11 -2.55 -7.91 19.73
CA ILE A 11 -3.31 -7.41 18.57
C ILE A 11 -2.67 -7.91 17.27
N PHE A 12 -1.34 -7.86 17.17
CA PHE A 12 -0.60 -8.46 16.06
C PHE A 12 -0.81 -9.98 15.97
N GLY A 13 -0.81 -10.68 17.10
CA GLY A 13 -1.09 -12.12 17.18
C GLY A 13 -2.50 -12.49 16.72
N LEU A 14 -3.50 -11.65 17.01
CA LEU A 14 -4.87 -11.83 16.51
C LEU A 14 -4.99 -11.57 15.00
N ALA A 15 -4.28 -10.57 14.46
CA ALA A 15 -4.23 -10.31 13.01
C ALA A 15 -3.51 -11.45 12.25
N LEU A 16 -2.43 -11.98 12.83
CA LEU A 16 -1.70 -13.16 12.36
C LEU A 16 -2.50 -14.46 12.42
N LYS A 17 -3.70 -14.48 13.00
CA LYS A 17 -4.59 -15.65 12.92
C LYS A 17 -5.23 -15.81 11.52
N HIS A 18 -5.23 -14.76 10.70
CA HIS A 18 -5.72 -14.77 9.32
C HIS A 18 -4.58 -14.84 8.28
N LYS A 19 -3.55 -15.67 8.54
CA LYS A 19 -2.39 -15.88 7.66
C LYS A 19 -2.73 -16.08 6.17
N PRO A 20 -3.72 -16.90 5.76
CA PRO A 20 -3.96 -17.13 4.33
C PRO A 20 -4.47 -15.89 3.59
N ARG A 21 -5.26 -15.04 4.25
CA ARG A 21 -5.74 -13.78 3.64
C ARG A 21 -4.62 -12.73 3.59
N LEU A 22 -3.78 -12.67 4.64
CA LEU A 22 -2.61 -11.78 4.66
C LEU A 22 -1.61 -12.15 3.56
N VAL A 23 -1.36 -13.45 3.34
CA VAL A 23 -0.48 -13.93 2.28
C VAL A 23 -1.04 -13.61 0.90
N ARG A 24 -2.35 -13.80 0.67
CA ARG A 24 -3.01 -13.39 -0.58
C ARG A 24 -2.90 -11.88 -0.82
N ALA A 25 -3.11 -11.07 0.21
CA ALA A 25 -2.98 -9.62 0.10
C ALA A 25 -1.53 -9.20 -0.23
N ASN A 26 -0.53 -9.81 0.38
CA ASN A 26 0.88 -9.57 0.03
C ASN A 26 1.22 -10.02 -1.39
N LEU A 27 0.73 -11.18 -1.84
CA LEU A 27 0.91 -11.63 -3.22
C LEU A 27 0.27 -10.67 -4.23
N LEU A 28 -0.96 -10.22 -3.98
CA LEU A 28 -1.62 -9.21 -4.81
C LEU A 28 -0.84 -7.88 -4.82
N ALA A 29 -0.24 -7.50 -3.70
CA ALA A 29 0.62 -6.33 -3.59
C ALA A 29 1.84 -6.42 -4.49
N ILE A 30 2.55 -7.55 -4.41
CA ILE A 30 3.75 -7.81 -5.22
C ILE A 30 3.37 -7.76 -6.70
N MET A 31 2.27 -8.41 -7.09
CA MET A 31 1.78 -8.38 -8.48
C MET A 31 1.40 -6.96 -8.93
N ALA A 32 0.74 -6.18 -8.08
CA ALA A 32 0.43 -4.78 -8.38
C ALA A 32 1.70 -3.95 -8.58
N THR A 33 2.71 -4.12 -7.72
CA THR A 33 4.00 -3.43 -7.82
C THR A 33 4.74 -3.83 -9.10
N VAL A 34 4.82 -5.12 -9.39
CA VAL A 34 5.44 -5.63 -10.63
C VAL A 34 4.75 -5.08 -11.87
N MET A 35 3.42 -4.93 -11.85
CA MET A 35 2.66 -4.33 -12.96
C MET A 35 2.81 -2.81 -13.04
N SER A 36 2.98 -2.11 -11.92
CA SER A 36 3.04 -0.64 -11.93
C SER A 36 4.42 -0.07 -12.21
N VAL A 37 5.49 -0.84 -11.94
CA VAL A 37 6.87 -0.37 -12.05
C VAL A 37 7.37 -0.19 -13.49
N PRO A 38 7.00 -1.05 -14.48
CA PRO A 38 7.36 -0.83 -15.87
C PRO A 38 6.72 0.41 -16.49
N VAL A 39 5.53 0.82 -16.02
CA VAL A 39 4.77 1.95 -16.58
C VAL A 39 5.58 3.25 -16.67
N PRO A 40 6.23 3.74 -15.60
CA PRO A 40 7.08 4.94 -15.69
C PRO A 40 8.34 4.75 -16.53
N LEU A 41 8.81 3.52 -16.75
CA LEU A 41 9.95 3.22 -17.63
C LEU A 41 9.56 3.22 -19.11
N LEU A 42 8.27 3.11 -19.45
CA LEU A 42 7.83 3.14 -20.86
C LEU A 42 8.08 4.50 -21.52
N LEU A 43 8.05 5.60 -20.77
CA LEU A 43 8.30 6.94 -21.32
C LEU A 43 9.76 7.14 -21.78
N PRO A 44 10.80 6.88 -20.95
CA PRO A 44 12.18 6.96 -21.43
C PRO A 44 12.45 5.99 -22.57
N VAL A 45 11.97 4.74 -22.48
CA VAL A 45 12.11 3.77 -23.59
C VAL A 45 11.45 4.26 -24.88
N LEU A 46 10.27 4.87 -24.80
CA LEU A 46 9.60 5.43 -25.98
C LEU A 46 10.40 6.58 -26.59
N VAL A 47 11.05 7.41 -25.78
CA VAL A 47 11.90 8.50 -26.28
C VAL A 47 13.19 7.93 -26.88
N ASP A 48 13.86 7.03 -26.17
CA ASP A 48 15.18 6.53 -26.55
C ASP A 48 15.10 5.62 -27.78
N GLU A 49 14.16 4.67 -27.82
CA GLU A 49 14.02 3.73 -28.93
C GLU A 49 13.28 4.32 -30.14
N VAL A 50 12.15 5.00 -29.93
CA VAL A 50 11.28 5.45 -31.04
C VAL A 50 11.66 6.83 -31.58
N LEU A 51 12.18 7.73 -30.75
CA LEU A 51 12.53 9.10 -31.18
C LEU A 51 14.04 9.30 -31.43
N LEU A 52 14.89 8.58 -30.70
CA LEU A 52 16.35 8.71 -30.80
C LEU A 52 17.02 7.57 -31.58
N ASP A 53 16.25 6.58 -32.05
CA ASP A 53 16.73 5.38 -32.77
C ASP A 53 17.85 4.62 -32.01
N GLU A 54 17.86 4.68 -30.68
CA GLU A 54 18.83 3.91 -29.88
C GLU A 54 18.42 2.42 -29.83
N PRO A 55 19.38 1.48 -29.91
CA PRO A 55 19.07 0.06 -29.85
C PRO A 55 18.60 -0.33 -28.45
N GLY A 56 17.32 -0.62 -28.31
CA GLY A 56 16.72 -1.09 -27.05
C GLY A 56 16.09 -2.49 -27.17
N PRO A 57 15.55 -3.01 -26.06
CA PRO A 57 14.95 -4.34 -26.01
C PRO A 57 13.47 -4.36 -26.44
N VAL A 58 12.80 -3.21 -26.63
CA VAL A 58 11.33 -3.17 -26.79
C VAL A 58 10.90 -3.19 -28.25
N LEU A 59 11.59 -2.47 -29.15
CA LEU A 59 11.32 -2.50 -30.59
C LEU A 59 11.53 -3.89 -31.20
N PRO A 60 12.61 -4.65 -30.91
CA PRO A 60 12.79 -5.99 -31.50
C PRO A 60 11.68 -6.98 -31.10
N VAL A 61 11.13 -6.81 -29.89
CA VAL A 61 9.98 -7.60 -29.43
C VAL A 61 8.72 -7.18 -30.17
N MET A 62 8.50 -5.87 -30.38
CA MET A 62 7.34 -5.36 -31.12
C MET A 62 7.41 -5.73 -32.61
N ASP A 63 8.59 -5.69 -33.22
CA ASP A 63 8.85 -6.08 -34.62
C ASP A 63 8.59 -7.57 -34.84
N SER A 64 8.78 -8.40 -33.82
CA SER A 64 8.42 -9.83 -33.87
C SER A 64 6.90 -10.07 -33.93
N PHE A 65 6.09 -9.11 -33.46
CA PHE A 65 4.62 -9.21 -33.43
C PHE A 65 3.93 -8.37 -34.52
N LEU A 66 4.62 -7.39 -35.12
CA LEU A 66 4.07 -6.48 -36.11
C LEU A 66 4.50 -6.88 -37.54
N PRO A 67 3.60 -6.92 -38.53
CA PRO A 67 3.98 -7.07 -39.93
C PRO A 67 4.73 -5.81 -40.41
N GLY A 68 5.80 -5.97 -41.19
CA GLY A 68 6.71 -4.89 -41.62
C GLY A 68 6.09 -3.71 -42.41
N SER A 69 4.78 -3.70 -42.66
CA SER A 69 4.05 -2.55 -43.23
C SER A 69 3.54 -1.56 -42.18
N TRP A 70 3.67 -1.87 -40.89
CA TRP A 70 3.15 -1.06 -39.77
C TRP A 70 4.25 -0.47 -38.88
N GLU A 71 5.53 -0.55 -39.30
CA GLU A 71 6.72 -0.02 -38.62
C GLU A 71 6.80 1.52 -38.68
N THR A 72 5.72 2.20 -38.37
CA THR A 72 5.68 3.66 -38.27
C THR A 72 5.78 4.08 -36.80
N PRO A 73 6.56 5.12 -36.45
CA PRO A 73 6.70 5.61 -35.07
C PRO A 73 5.36 5.85 -34.36
N VAL A 74 4.35 6.30 -35.11
CA VAL A 74 2.99 6.55 -34.59
C VAL A 74 2.31 5.27 -34.09
N VAL A 75 2.51 4.13 -34.76
CA VAL A 75 1.95 2.84 -34.35
C VAL A 75 2.64 2.32 -33.09
N TYR A 76 3.98 2.43 -32.99
CA TYR A 76 4.72 2.06 -31.78
C TYR A 76 4.28 2.88 -30.56
N ILE A 77 4.18 4.20 -30.72
CA ILE A 77 3.69 5.11 -29.66
C ILE A 77 2.27 4.73 -29.25
N GLY A 78 1.37 4.51 -30.22
CA GLY A 78 0.00 4.10 -29.95
C GLY A 78 -0.09 2.78 -29.17
N LEU A 79 0.69 1.78 -29.57
CA LEU A 79 0.72 0.47 -28.91
C LEU A 79 1.32 0.57 -27.50
N MET A 80 2.43 1.31 -27.31
CA MET A 80 3.02 1.53 -25.99
C MET A 80 2.06 2.27 -25.04
N VAL A 81 1.29 3.26 -25.55
CA VAL A 81 0.27 3.95 -24.75
C VAL A 81 -0.85 2.99 -24.34
N VAL A 82 -1.32 2.13 -25.25
CA VAL A 82 -2.33 1.11 -24.93
C VAL A 82 -1.80 0.11 -23.89
N VAL A 83 -0.56 -0.37 -24.05
CA VAL A 83 0.08 -1.27 -23.07
C VAL A 83 0.25 -0.59 -21.72
N ALA A 84 0.73 0.67 -21.70
CA ALA A 84 0.86 1.46 -20.49
C ALA A 84 -0.49 1.62 -19.78
N PHE A 85 -1.55 1.91 -20.54
CA PHE A 85 -2.90 2.03 -20.02
C PHE A 85 -3.41 0.71 -19.44
N LEU A 86 -3.24 -0.41 -20.15
CA LEU A 86 -3.64 -1.75 -19.68
C LEU A 86 -2.89 -2.14 -18.40
N LEU A 87 -1.58 -1.94 -18.35
CA LEU A 87 -0.76 -2.18 -17.15
C LEU A 87 -1.23 -1.30 -15.99
N ARG A 88 -1.58 -0.03 -16.24
CA ARG A 88 -2.08 0.88 -15.22
C ARG A 88 -3.43 0.43 -14.66
N VAL A 89 -4.36 0.02 -15.53
CA VAL A 89 -5.68 -0.50 -15.14
C VAL A 89 -5.52 -1.82 -14.37
N ALA A 90 -4.63 -2.71 -14.80
CA ALA A 90 -4.34 -3.95 -14.11
C ALA A 90 -3.75 -3.69 -12.72
N ALA A 91 -2.72 -2.85 -12.62
CA ALA A 91 -2.10 -2.48 -11.34
C ALA A 91 -3.11 -1.86 -10.37
N LEU A 92 -3.98 -0.97 -10.86
CA LEU A 92 -5.05 -0.38 -10.05
C LEU A 92 -6.03 -1.44 -9.55
N SER A 93 -6.42 -2.38 -10.43
CA SER A 93 -7.34 -3.47 -10.08
C SER A 93 -6.76 -4.37 -8.98
N PHE A 94 -5.48 -4.75 -9.10
CA PHE A 94 -4.79 -5.53 -8.07
C PHE A 94 -4.69 -4.77 -6.74
N ASN A 95 -4.38 -3.47 -6.78
CA ASN A 95 -4.30 -2.64 -5.58
C ASN A 95 -5.66 -2.55 -4.86
N VAL A 96 -6.75 -2.41 -5.61
CA VAL A 96 -8.12 -2.41 -5.07
C VAL A 96 -8.48 -3.77 -4.45
N LEU A 97 -8.14 -4.87 -5.12
CA LEU A 97 -8.38 -6.22 -4.59
C LEU A 97 -7.61 -6.47 -3.28
N GLN A 98 -6.34 -6.09 -3.23
CA GLN A 98 -5.54 -6.17 -2.01
C GLN A 98 -6.16 -5.35 -0.88
N SER A 99 -6.51 -4.08 -1.15
CA SER A 99 -7.10 -3.17 -0.18
C SER A 99 -8.43 -3.71 0.38
N ARG A 100 -9.25 -4.33 -0.48
CA ARG A 100 -10.48 -5.00 -0.09
C ARG A 100 -10.23 -6.19 0.84
N GLU A 101 -9.26 -7.05 0.54
CA GLU A 101 -8.94 -8.20 1.40
C GLU A 101 -8.43 -7.75 2.77
N PHE A 102 -7.57 -6.73 2.83
CA PHE A 102 -7.13 -6.13 4.09
C PHE A 102 -8.29 -5.52 4.89
N SER A 103 -9.18 -4.81 4.21
CA SER A 103 -10.35 -4.19 4.84
C SER A 103 -11.30 -5.24 5.45
N LYS A 104 -11.50 -6.38 4.78
CA LYS A 104 -12.29 -7.49 5.33
C LYS A 104 -11.64 -8.07 6.59
N VAL A 105 -10.32 -8.29 6.57
CA VAL A 105 -9.59 -8.80 7.73
C VAL A 105 -9.70 -7.85 8.93
N SER A 106 -9.58 -6.54 8.72
CA SER A 106 -9.76 -5.55 9.80
C SER A 106 -11.15 -5.61 10.41
N LYS A 107 -12.18 -5.59 9.55
CA LYS A 107 -13.58 -5.66 9.99
C LYS A 107 -13.86 -6.93 10.81
N ASP A 108 -13.31 -8.07 10.41
CA ASP A 108 -13.44 -9.33 11.17
C ASP A 108 -12.77 -9.25 12.55
N VAL A 109 -11.58 -8.63 12.63
CA VAL A 109 -10.85 -8.44 13.90
C VAL A 109 -11.63 -7.49 14.82
N VAL A 110 -12.08 -6.36 14.29
CA VAL A 110 -12.84 -5.35 15.04
C VAL A 110 -14.18 -5.88 15.49
N PHE A 111 -14.89 -6.63 14.64
CA PHE A 111 -16.14 -7.29 15.02
C PHE A 111 -15.95 -8.21 16.23
N ARG A 112 -14.86 -8.99 16.25
CA ARG A 112 -14.53 -9.88 17.38
C ARG A 112 -14.17 -9.10 18.64
N ILE A 113 -13.45 -7.99 18.51
CA ILE A 113 -13.12 -7.10 19.63
C ILE A 113 -14.43 -6.51 20.18
N ARG A 114 -15.28 -5.94 19.34
CA ARG A 114 -16.58 -5.37 19.71
C ARG A 114 -17.48 -6.39 20.41
N SER A 115 -17.56 -7.61 19.90
CA SER A 115 -18.32 -8.70 20.53
C SER A 115 -17.81 -9.08 21.92
N ARG A 116 -16.48 -9.21 22.10
CA ARG A 116 -15.87 -9.51 23.41
C ARG A 116 -16.06 -8.37 24.42
N LEU A 117 -15.97 -7.14 23.93
CA LEU A 117 -16.10 -5.94 24.75
C LEU A 117 -17.55 -5.73 25.21
N LEU A 118 -18.54 -5.90 24.32
CA LEU A 118 -19.95 -5.88 24.69
C LEU A 118 -20.28 -6.98 25.71
N GLY A 119 -19.71 -8.19 25.53
CA GLY A 119 -19.86 -9.28 26.49
C GLY A 119 -19.12 -9.10 27.83
N ARG A 120 -18.18 -8.13 27.91
CA ARG A 120 -17.58 -7.68 29.17
C ARG A 120 -18.36 -6.53 29.78
N LEU A 121 -18.87 -5.58 28.99
CA LEU A 121 -19.74 -4.51 29.48
C LEU A 121 -21.01 -5.06 30.15
N GLN A 122 -21.61 -6.13 29.60
CA GLN A 122 -22.74 -6.81 30.23
C GLN A 122 -22.40 -7.47 31.59
N ARG A 123 -21.10 -7.65 31.91
CA ARG A 123 -20.61 -8.29 33.14
C ARG A 123 -19.86 -7.33 34.07
N VAL A 124 -19.59 -6.10 33.65
CA VAL A 124 -19.02 -5.08 34.54
C VAL A 124 -20.16 -4.50 35.35
N ALA A 125 -20.01 -4.65 36.67
CA ALA A 125 -21.02 -4.45 37.67
C ALA A 125 -21.63 -3.04 37.64
N MET A 126 -22.91 -2.97 38.01
CA MET A 126 -23.72 -1.76 38.19
C MET A 126 -23.07 -0.70 39.11
N SER A 127 -22.02 -1.05 39.87
CA SER A 127 -21.36 -0.20 40.87
C SER A 127 -20.35 0.83 40.33
N GLU A 128 -19.84 0.68 39.11
CA GLU A 128 -18.97 1.70 38.46
C GLU A 128 -19.77 2.72 37.63
N TYR A 129 -21.08 2.48 37.43
CA TYR A 129 -21.96 3.38 36.67
C TYR A 129 -22.33 4.65 37.43
N GLU A 130 -22.30 4.65 38.76
CA GLU A 130 -22.70 5.80 39.59
C GLU A 130 -21.65 6.90 39.73
N THR A 131 -20.37 6.62 39.46
CA THR A 131 -19.27 7.58 39.73
C THR A 131 -18.72 8.30 38.49
N ARG A 132 -19.03 7.86 37.26
CA ARG A 132 -18.41 8.41 36.03
C ARG A 132 -19.33 8.80 34.88
N GLY A 133 -20.64 8.65 35.01
CA GLY A 133 -21.60 9.06 33.98
C GLY A 133 -21.59 8.14 32.75
N SER A 134 -22.66 7.37 32.61
CA SER A 134 -22.92 6.37 31.54
C SER A 134 -22.57 6.82 30.10
N GLY A 135 -22.68 8.12 29.79
CA GLY A 135 -22.45 8.65 28.44
C GLY A 135 -20.98 8.77 28.00
N GLY A 136 -20.06 9.09 28.93
CA GLY A 136 -18.64 9.34 28.59
C GLY A 136 -17.87 8.06 28.29
N ILE A 137 -18.12 6.99 29.06
CA ILE A 137 -17.44 5.70 28.92
C ILE A 137 -17.82 5.04 27.59
N SER A 138 -19.10 5.10 27.20
CA SER A 138 -19.56 4.53 25.92
C SER A 138 -19.00 5.30 24.72
N SER A 139 -18.96 6.64 24.77
CA SER A 139 -18.49 7.49 23.67
C SER A 139 -16.98 7.36 23.43
N HIS A 140 -16.16 7.43 24.48
CA HIS A 140 -14.71 7.22 24.36
C HIS A 140 -14.39 5.82 23.86
N PHE A 141 -15.12 4.80 24.33
CA PHE A 141 -14.89 3.43 23.94
C PHE A 141 -15.29 3.11 22.48
N ILE A 142 -16.39 3.69 22.00
CA ILE A 142 -16.80 3.58 20.60
C ILE A 142 -15.78 4.30 19.70
N THR A 143 -15.33 5.49 20.10
CA THR A 143 -14.34 6.28 19.35
C THR A 143 -12.97 5.58 19.31
N ASP A 144 -12.53 4.99 20.41
CA ASP A 144 -11.29 4.22 20.47
C ASP A 144 -11.37 2.96 19.59
N LEU A 145 -12.53 2.29 19.57
CA LEU A 145 -12.74 1.13 18.69
C LEU A 145 -12.72 1.49 17.22
N ASP A 146 -13.32 2.62 16.85
CA ASP A 146 -13.31 3.12 15.48
C ASP A 146 -11.88 3.50 15.05
N THR A 147 -11.12 4.11 15.96
CA THR A 147 -9.70 4.41 15.76
C THR A 147 -8.88 3.13 15.57
N VAL A 148 -9.17 2.06 16.32
CA VAL A 148 -8.53 0.75 16.16
C VAL A 148 -8.91 0.11 14.81
N ASP A 149 -10.15 0.22 14.33
CA ASP A 149 -10.53 -0.27 12.99
C ASP A 149 -9.82 0.49 11.89
N GLN A 150 -9.81 1.81 11.98
CA GLN A 150 -9.14 2.65 10.99
C GLN A 150 -7.63 2.36 10.96
N PHE A 151 -7.00 2.19 12.14
CA PHE A 151 -5.59 1.85 12.24
C PHE A 151 -5.30 0.45 11.66
N LEU A 152 -6.03 -0.59 12.07
CA LEU A 152 -5.77 -1.96 11.61
C LEU A 152 -6.10 -2.15 10.12
N GLY A 153 -7.18 -1.56 9.63
CA GLY A 153 -7.69 -1.84 8.30
C GLY A 153 -7.17 -0.93 7.22
N THR A 154 -7.09 0.37 7.50
CA THR A 154 -6.69 1.35 6.50
C THR A 154 -5.23 1.73 6.64
N THR A 155 -4.77 2.06 7.85
CA THR A 155 -3.40 2.54 8.07
C THR A 155 -2.37 1.45 7.85
N ILE A 156 -2.52 0.27 8.49
CA ILE A 156 -1.56 -0.84 8.29
C ILE A 156 -1.56 -1.32 6.83
N SER A 157 -2.73 -1.45 6.21
CA SER A 157 -2.85 -1.86 4.80
C SER A 157 -2.12 -0.88 3.87
N ARG A 158 -2.40 0.42 4.01
CA ARG A 158 -1.73 1.47 3.22
C ARG A 158 -0.23 1.52 3.50
N PHE A 159 0.19 1.38 4.75
CA PHE A 159 1.59 1.36 5.13
C PHE A 159 2.33 0.19 4.48
N LEU A 160 1.72 -1.00 4.45
CA LEU A 160 2.30 -2.18 3.82
C LEU A 160 2.41 -1.99 2.30
N VAL A 161 1.35 -1.55 1.63
CA VAL A 161 1.36 -1.23 0.19
C VAL A 161 2.43 -0.19 -0.14
N ALA A 162 2.48 0.91 0.61
CA ALA A 162 3.44 1.98 0.41
C ALA A 162 4.87 1.47 0.58
N SER A 163 5.14 0.69 1.64
CA SER A 163 6.46 0.11 1.90
C SER A 163 6.89 -0.83 0.77
N LEU A 164 6.00 -1.71 0.31
CA LEU A 164 6.29 -2.62 -0.81
C LEU A 164 6.55 -1.86 -2.12
N THR A 165 5.76 -0.83 -2.39
CA THR A 165 5.90 -0.01 -3.60
C THR A 165 7.22 0.76 -3.59
N VAL A 166 7.59 1.35 -2.45
CA VAL A 166 8.86 2.06 -2.28
C VAL A 166 10.03 1.10 -2.46
N LEU A 167 10.01 -0.07 -1.81
CA LEU A 167 11.07 -1.08 -1.93
C LEU A 167 11.17 -1.64 -3.36
N GLY A 168 10.03 -1.95 -3.99
CA GLY A 168 10.00 -2.46 -5.36
C GLY A 168 10.52 -1.44 -6.38
N THR A 169 10.10 -0.18 -6.23
CA THR A 169 10.59 0.91 -7.10
C THR A 169 12.08 1.16 -6.88
N ALA A 170 12.54 1.20 -5.62
CA ALA A 170 13.95 1.34 -5.29
C ALA A 170 14.79 0.20 -5.88
N GLY A 171 14.32 -1.04 -5.78
CA GLY A 171 15.01 -2.21 -6.35
C GLY A 171 15.15 -2.12 -7.86
N VAL A 172 14.10 -1.70 -8.58
CA VAL A 172 14.18 -1.52 -10.04
C VAL A 172 15.06 -0.34 -10.42
N LEU A 173 15.00 0.79 -9.72
CA LEU A 173 15.90 1.92 -9.98
C LEU A 173 17.37 1.53 -9.81
N LEU A 174 17.69 0.77 -8.76
CA LEU A 174 19.05 0.25 -8.53
C LEU A 174 19.47 -0.76 -9.58
N TRP A 175 18.53 -1.55 -10.13
CA TRP A 175 18.82 -2.48 -11.23
C TRP A 175 19.15 -1.74 -12.53
N VAL A 176 18.37 -0.72 -12.88
CA VAL A 176 18.53 0.02 -14.14
C VAL A 176 19.83 0.86 -14.10
N HIS A 177 19.99 1.70 -13.09
CA HIS A 177 21.20 2.50 -12.89
C HIS A 177 21.54 2.62 -11.42
N TRP A 178 22.47 1.81 -10.94
CA TRP A 178 22.81 1.75 -9.52
C TRP A 178 23.35 3.08 -8.98
N GLU A 179 24.15 3.84 -9.73
CA GLU A 179 24.69 5.15 -9.31
C GLU A 179 23.59 6.20 -9.12
N LEU A 180 22.74 6.39 -10.13
CA LEU A 180 21.62 7.34 -10.07
C LEU A 180 20.57 6.89 -9.04
N GLY A 181 20.29 5.60 -8.97
CA GLY A 181 19.38 5.01 -8.00
C GLY A 181 19.82 5.26 -6.55
N LEU A 182 21.11 5.06 -6.24
CA LEU A 182 21.66 5.29 -4.91
C LEU A 182 21.59 6.78 -4.53
N LEU A 183 21.88 7.67 -5.48
CA LEU A 183 21.79 9.12 -5.28
C LEU A 183 20.35 9.54 -4.95
N ILE A 184 19.36 9.08 -5.73
CA ILE A 184 17.94 9.35 -5.48
C ILE A 184 17.50 8.78 -4.13
N LEU A 185 17.94 7.55 -3.81
CA LEU A 185 17.58 6.88 -2.56
C LEU A 185 18.16 7.60 -1.33
N LEU A 186 19.34 8.22 -1.44
CA LEU A 186 19.94 9.02 -0.37
C LEU A 186 19.27 10.39 -0.22
N PHE A 187 18.83 10.99 -1.33
CA PHE A 187 18.13 12.29 -1.33
C PHE A 187 16.73 12.20 -0.72
N ASN A 188 15.98 11.11 -0.94
CA ASN A 188 14.61 10.96 -0.45
C ASN A 188 14.48 11.11 1.09
N PRO A 189 15.28 10.40 1.92
CA PRO A 189 15.31 10.58 3.37
C PRO A 189 15.70 12.00 3.80
N LEU A 190 16.63 12.64 3.07
CA LEU A 190 17.06 14.00 3.35
C LEU A 190 15.91 15.00 3.16
N VAL A 191 15.12 14.85 2.09
CA VAL A 191 13.91 15.65 1.84
C VAL A 191 12.85 15.40 2.91
N ILE A 192 12.64 14.15 3.32
CA ILE A 192 11.71 13.81 4.40
C ILE A 192 12.16 14.48 5.71
N PHE A 193 13.45 14.40 6.04
CA PHE A 193 14.01 15.02 7.25
C PHE A 193 13.84 16.54 7.24
N ALA A 194 14.17 17.20 6.12
CA ALA A 194 13.99 18.65 5.96
C ALA A 194 12.50 19.05 6.10
N THR A 195 11.60 18.26 5.50
CA THR A 195 10.15 18.50 5.58
C THR A 195 9.64 18.35 7.01
N ILE A 196 10.10 17.34 7.76
CA ILE A 196 9.73 17.14 9.17
C ILE A 196 10.24 18.30 10.03
N LEU A 197 11.46 18.78 9.78
CA LEU A 197 12.05 19.90 10.52
C LEU A 197 11.23 21.19 10.33
N ILE A 198 10.83 21.49 9.09
CA ILE A 198 9.99 22.65 8.76
C ILE A 198 8.59 22.47 9.36
N GLY A 199 7.99 21.28 9.21
CA GLY A 199 6.66 20.98 9.75
C GLY A 199 6.58 21.08 11.27
N LYS A 200 7.67 20.79 11.99
CA LYS A 200 7.75 21.03 13.43
C LYS A 200 7.71 22.52 13.79
N ARG A 201 8.39 23.38 13.03
CA ARG A 201 8.39 24.85 13.26
C ARG A 201 7.07 25.52 12.96
N VAL A 202 6.24 24.96 12.08
CA VAL A 202 4.93 25.53 11.72
C VAL A 202 3.82 25.10 12.69
N LYS A 203 4.08 24.05 13.50
CA LYS A 203 3.14 23.53 14.51
C LYS A 203 3.28 24.18 15.89
N GLU A 204 4.35 24.95 16.10
CA GLU A 204 4.49 25.88 17.24
C GLU A 204 3.92 27.25 16.86
#